data_AF-A0AAV9U8Y7-F1
#
_entry.id   AF-A0AAV9U8Y7-F1
#
_cell.length_a   1.000
_cell.length_b   1.000
_cell.length_c   1.000
_cell.angle_alpha   90.00
_cell.angle_beta   90.00
_cell.angle_gamma   90.00
#
_symmetry.space_group_name_H-M   'P 1'
#
loop_
_entity.id
_entity.type
_entity.pdbx_description
1 polymer ?
#
loop_
_entity_poly.entity_id
_entity_poly.type
_entity_poly.pdbx_seq_one_letter_code
_entity_poly.pdbx_strand_id
1 'polypeptide(L)'
;MSLINASHDSLPYIDRPLTPSTTARAHALITTELDPAHTSTPHPSLPSLPDASFTALVAAELERVAQGRPFTGGVDASRYESQSTPSAQSSDEEWRAALQSAYATSTHLANRVTNLTLLSSFGANSWLVGNAQMEGVLGQLEREVVALKEETEVTNRERKRRQVEVQEEMERLERRWKDGVGKVLEIEVASDMVFRETLAMRRAGQS
;
A
#
# COMPACT_ATOMS: atom_id res chain seq x y z
N MET A 1 -21.69 -8.36 -12.00
CA MET A 1 -20.65 -8.55 -10.97
C MET A 1 -20.25 -10.02 -11.02
N SER A 2 -19.02 -10.31 -11.47
CA SER A 2 -18.54 -11.70 -11.48
C SER A 2 -18.31 -12.12 -10.03
N LEU A 3 -19.24 -12.91 -9.50
CA LEU A 3 -19.07 -13.66 -8.26
C LEU A 3 -18.10 -14.80 -8.57
N ILE A 4 -16.79 -14.53 -8.49
CA ILE A 4 -15.81 -15.60 -8.39
C ILE A 4 -15.99 -16.22 -6.99
N ASN A 5 -16.95 -17.13 -6.87
CA ASN A 5 -17.07 -18.05 -5.74
C ASN A 5 -16.06 -19.20 -5.89
N ALA A 6 -14.83 -18.90 -6.31
CA ALA A 6 -13.72 -19.82 -6.13
C ALA A 6 -13.18 -19.55 -4.72
N SER A 7 -13.70 -20.27 -3.73
CA SER A 7 -13.03 -20.37 -2.45
C SER A 7 -11.73 -21.14 -2.69
N HIS A 8 -10.66 -20.42 -3.01
CA HIS A 8 -9.31 -20.96 -2.92
C HIS A 8 -9.01 -21.11 -1.44
N ASP A 9 -9.30 -22.29 -0.91
CA ASP A 9 -9.04 -22.61 0.49
C ASP A 9 -7.52 -22.71 0.68
N SER A 10 -6.90 -21.55 0.90
CA SER A 10 -5.55 -21.47 1.41
C SER A 10 -5.64 -21.57 2.93
N LEU A 11 -4.88 -22.49 3.52
CA LEU A 11 -4.97 -22.78 4.94
C LEU A 11 -3.65 -22.44 5.65
N PRO A 12 -3.25 -21.14 5.76
CA PRO A 12 -1.94 -20.73 6.26
C PRO A 12 -1.52 -21.28 7.62
N TYR A 13 -2.46 -21.67 8.50
CA TYR A 13 -2.14 -22.18 9.83
C TYR A 13 -1.80 -23.67 9.85
N ILE A 14 -2.18 -24.43 8.81
CA ILE A 14 -1.92 -25.88 8.72
C ILE A 14 -1.08 -26.25 7.49
N ASP A 15 -1.11 -25.45 6.44
CA ASP A 15 -0.29 -25.63 5.24
C ASP A 15 1.19 -25.46 5.58
N ARG A 16 2.04 -26.24 4.90
CA ARG A 16 3.49 -26.10 5.03
C ARG A 16 3.92 -24.73 4.49
N PRO A 17 4.85 -24.04 5.19
CA PRO A 17 5.34 -22.75 4.71
C PRO A 17 5.98 -22.92 3.33
N LEU A 18 5.66 -22.00 2.41
CA LEU A 18 6.26 -22.00 1.09
C LEU A 18 7.77 -21.72 1.21
N THR A 19 8.57 -22.57 0.58
CA THR A 19 10.01 -22.34 0.42
C THR A 19 10.26 -21.26 -0.65
N PRO A 20 11.40 -20.54 -0.61
CA PRO A 20 11.73 -19.55 -1.65
C PRO A 20 11.69 -20.12 -3.07
N SER A 21 12.11 -21.38 -3.25
CA SER A 21 12.08 -22.07 -4.56
C SER A 21 10.66 -22.32 -5.04
N THR A 22 9.76 -22.78 -4.17
CA THR A 22 8.35 -22.99 -4.52
C THR A 22 7.64 -21.67 -4.81
N THR A 23 7.95 -20.61 -4.06
CA THR A 23 7.42 -19.26 -4.29
C THR A 23 7.87 -18.74 -5.66
N ALA A 24 9.16 -18.84 -5.99
CA ALA A 24 9.67 -18.43 -7.31
C ALA A 24 9.00 -19.20 -8.46
N ARG A 25 8.79 -20.51 -8.29
CA ARG A 25 8.07 -21.33 -9.28
C ARG A 25 6.61 -20.90 -9.43
N ALA A 26 5.91 -20.63 -8.32
CA ALA A 26 4.54 -20.15 -8.34
C ALA A 26 4.44 -18.80 -9.07
N HIS A 27 5.36 -17.86 -8.78
CA HIS A 27 5.42 -16.60 -9.51
C HIS A 27 5.69 -16.78 -11.00
N ALA A 28 6.59 -17.69 -11.39
CA ALA A 28 6.84 -17.97 -12.80
C ALA A 28 5.58 -18.48 -13.52
N LEU A 29 4.82 -19.38 -12.88
CA LEU A 29 3.55 -19.89 -13.42
C LEU A 29 2.48 -18.79 -13.50
N ILE A 30 2.39 -17.92 -12.48
CA ILE A 30 1.48 -16.77 -12.54
C ILE A 30 1.85 -15.88 -13.73
N THR A 31 3.13 -15.55 -13.90
CA THR A 31 3.60 -14.70 -15.00
C THR A 31 3.34 -15.32 -16.37
N THR A 32 3.37 -16.65 -16.52
CA THR A 32 3.03 -17.31 -17.79
C THR A 32 1.54 -17.26 -18.11
N GLU A 33 0.67 -17.23 -17.10
CA GLU A 33 -0.79 -17.16 -17.26
C GLU A 33 -1.31 -15.72 -17.40
N LEU A 34 -0.52 -14.72 -17.00
CA LEU A 34 -0.87 -13.32 -17.16
C LEU A 34 -0.87 -12.94 -18.65
N ASP A 35 -1.94 -12.27 -19.09
CA ASP A 35 -2.01 -11.66 -20.41
C ASP A 35 -0.84 -10.67 -20.59
N PRO A 36 -0.06 -10.72 -21.68
CA PRO A 36 0.98 -9.73 -21.95
C PRO A 36 0.51 -8.26 -21.83
N ALA A 37 -0.78 -8.00 -22.06
CA ALA A 37 -1.38 -6.68 -21.92
C ALA A 37 -1.64 -6.23 -20.47
N HIS A 38 -1.51 -7.10 -19.45
CA HIS A 38 -1.82 -6.80 -18.05
C HIS A 38 -1.07 -5.57 -17.48
N THR A 39 0.09 -5.22 -18.03
CA THR A 39 0.86 -4.03 -17.63
C THR A 39 0.31 -2.73 -18.23
N SER A 40 -0.35 -2.82 -19.38
CA SER A 40 -0.76 -1.67 -20.20
C SER A 40 -2.26 -1.40 -20.14
N THR A 41 -3.08 -2.45 -19.95
CA THR A 41 -4.54 -2.33 -19.92
C THR A 41 -5.06 -2.52 -18.49
N PRO A 42 -5.80 -1.55 -17.94
CA PRO A 42 -6.42 -1.70 -16.63
C PRO A 42 -7.47 -2.82 -16.68
N HIS A 43 -7.61 -3.55 -15.57
CA HIS A 43 -8.59 -4.63 -15.46
C HIS A 43 -10.02 -4.10 -15.70
N PRO A 44 -10.88 -4.80 -16.47
CA PRO A 44 -12.20 -4.30 -16.86
C PRO A 44 -13.19 -4.09 -15.70
N SER A 45 -12.87 -4.60 -14.50
CA SER A 45 -13.65 -4.31 -13.28
C SER A 45 -13.30 -2.97 -12.64
N LEU A 46 -12.20 -2.34 -13.04
CA LEU A 46 -11.85 -1.02 -12.57
C LEU A 46 -12.77 -0.01 -13.25
N PRO A 47 -13.33 0.96 -12.50
CA PRO A 47 -14.04 2.06 -13.12
C PRO A 47 -13.09 2.80 -14.08
N SER A 48 -13.64 3.33 -15.17
CA SER A 48 -12.88 4.22 -16.05
C SER A 48 -12.29 5.36 -15.22
N LEU A 49 -10.98 5.58 -15.34
CA LEU A 49 -10.36 6.71 -14.65
C LEU A 49 -11.01 8.00 -15.14
N PRO A 50 -11.36 8.92 -14.23
CA PRO A 50 -11.85 10.23 -14.64
C PRO A 50 -10.74 10.96 -15.38
N ASP A 51 -11.13 11.72 -16.42
CA ASP A 51 -10.18 12.61 -17.10
C ASP A 51 -9.62 13.61 -16.09
N ALA A 52 -8.31 13.82 -16.15
CA ALA A 52 -7.63 14.75 -15.26
C ALA A 52 -8.09 16.18 -15.54
N SER A 53 -8.93 16.73 -14.67
CA SER A 53 -9.36 18.12 -14.73
C SER A 53 -8.50 18.97 -13.79
N PHE A 54 -7.53 19.67 -14.37
CA PHE A 54 -6.70 20.61 -13.64
C PHE A 54 -7.20 22.04 -13.85
N THR A 55 -7.05 22.88 -12.82
CA THR A 55 -7.21 24.33 -13.00
C THR A 55 -6.13 24.85 -13.95
N ALA A 56 -6.40 25.97 -14.63
CA ALA A 56 -5.46 26.57 -15.59
C ALA A 56 -4.06 26.80 -14.98
N LEU A 57 -4.00 27.15 -13.69
CA LEU A 57 -2.74 27.37 -12.97
C LEU A 57 -1.96 26.06 -12.79
N VAL A 58 -2.63 24.98 -12.40
CA VAL A 58 -1.99 23.66 -12.25
C VAL A 58 -1.56 23.11 -13.61
N ALA A 59 -2.38 23.27 -14.65
CA ALA A 59 -2.02 22.86 -16.00
C ALA A 59 -0.77 23.60 -16.53
N ALA A 60 -0.67 24.91 -16.29
CA ALA A 60 0.50 25.70 -16.67
C ALA A 60 1.77 25.27 -15.91
N GLU A 61 1.66 24.94 -14.62
CA GLU A 61 2.78 24.42 -13.84
C GLU A 61 3.22 23.03 -14.29
N LEU A 62 2.28 22.14 -14.61
CA LEU A 62 2.58 20.82 -15.17
C LEU A 62 3.33 20.94 -16.50
N GLU A 63 2.90 21.85 -17.38
CA GLU A 63 3.58 22.13 -18.65
C GLU A 63 4.99 22.68 -18.43
N ARG A 64 5.18 23.60 -17.47
CA ARG A 64 6.51 24.12 -17.11
C ARG A 64 7.44 23.01 -16.63
N VAL A 65 6.94 22.12 -15.77
CA VAL A 65 7.70 20.96 -15.25
C VAL A 65 8.02 19.97 -16.37
N ALA A 66 7.07 19.68 -17.26
CA ALA A 66 7.27 18.80 -18.41
C ALA A 66 8.36 19.33 -19.35
N GLN A 67 8.47 20.66 -19.48
CA GLN A 67 9.52 21.33 -20.24
C GLN A 67 10.85 21.46 -19.49
N GLY A 68 10.95 20.94 -18.25
CA GLY A 68 12.16 21.00 -17.42
C GLY A 68 12.59 22.41 -17.03
N ARG A 69 11.70 23.40 -17.13
CA ARG A 69 12.03 24.80 -16.81
C ARG A 69 12.11 24.98 -15.30
N PRO A 70 13.07 25.75 -14.76
CA PRO A 70 13.11 26.06 -13.33
C PRO A 70 11.85 26.84 -12.91
N PHE A 71 11.50 26.76 -11.64
CA PHE A 71 10.41 27.57 -11.11
C PHE A 71 10.84 29.05 -11.11
N THR A 72 10.07 29.90 -11.78
CA THR A 72 10.33 31.34 -11.89
C THR A 72 9.14 32.11 -11.31
N GLY A 73 9.39 32.98 -10.32
CA GLY A 73 8.33 33.81 -9.72
C GLY A 73 7.77 33.25 -8.40
N GLY A 74 8.63 33.05 -7.42
CA GLY A 74 8.21 32.82 -6.04
C GLY A 74 7.83 34.10 -5.30
N VAL A 75 7.60 33.97 -3.99
CA VAL A 75 7.46 35.14 -3.11
C VAL A 75 8.76 35.93 -3.16
N ASP A 76 8.69 37.16 -3.68
CA ASP A 76 9.82 38.07 -3.70
C ASP A 76 10.16 38.54 -2.28
N ALA A 77 11.25 38.02 -1.74
CA ALA A 77 11.74 38.37 -0.41
C ALA A 77 12.43 39.74 -0.39
N SER A 78 12.90 40.25 -1.53
CA SER A 78 13.62 41.54 -1.62
C SER A 78 12.75 42.71 -1.19
N ARG A 79 11.42 42.60 -1.33
CA ARG A 79 10.43 43.56 -0.83
C ARG A 79 10.50 43.76 0.69
N TYR A 80 11.01 42.78 1.44
CA TYR A 80 11.10 42.82 2.91
C TYR A 80 12.54 43.04 3.41
N GLU A 81 13.50 43.19 2.50
CA GLU A 81 14.89 43.51 2.83
C GLU A 81 15.06 44.99 3.19
N SER A 82 16.20 45.33 3.79
CA SER A 82 16.53 46.71 4.15
C SER A 82 16.61 47.58 2.90
N GLN A 83 15.79 48.63 2.83
CA GLN A 83 15.79 49.54 1.70
C GLN A 83 17.04 50.41 1.71
N SER A 84 17.68 50.54 0.55
CA SER A 84 18.74 51.50 0.33
C SER A 84 18.15 52.90 0.10
N THR A 85 18.74 53.90 0.73
CA THR A 85 18.39 55.29 0.48
C THR A 85 18.93 55.72 -0.88
N PRO A 86 18.10 56.28 -1.80
CA PRO A 86 18.57 56.83 -3.06
C PRO A 86 19.64 57.92 -2.85
N SER A 87 20.51 58.10 -3.83
CA SER A 87 21.55 59.13 -3.76
C SER A 87 20.97 60.51 -4.09
N ALA A 88 21.68 61.59 -3.74
CA ALA A 88 21.26 62.95 -4.12
C ALA A 88 21.22 63.18 -5.65
N GLN A 89 21.82 62.29 -6.45
CA GLN A 89 21.83 62.32 -7.92
C GLN A 89 20.80 61.37 -8.55
N SER A 90 20.03 60.65 -7.73
CA SER A 90 19.01 59.69 -8.20
C SER A 90 17.82 60.38 -8.87
N SER A 91 17.18 59.67 -9.80
CA SER A 91 16.00 60.16 -10.52
C SER A 91 14.78 60.32 -9.59
N ASP A 92 13.82 61.16 -9.99
CA ASP A 92 12.57 61.38 -9.25
C ASP A 92 11.74 60.07 -9.17
N GLU A 93 11.80 59.24 -10.21
CA GLU A 93 11.21 57.89 -10.22
C GLU A 93 11.84 56.95 -9.18
N GLU A 94 13.16 56.96 -9.01
CA GLU A 94 13.85 56.20 -7.97
C GLU A 94 13.45 56.66 -6.56
N TRP A 95 13.33 57.97 -6.34
CA TRP A 95 12.85 58.52 -5.08
C TRP A 95 11.40 58.14 -4.77
N ARG A 96 10.51 58.15 -5.77
CA ARG A 96 9.11 57.69 -5.60
C ARG A 96 9.03 56.20 -5.26
N ALA A 97 9.81 55.36 -5.94
CA ALA A 97 9.84 53.92 -5.69
C ALA A 97 10.38 53.58 -4.29
N ALA A 98 11.44 54.28 -3.86
CA ALA A 98 11.97 54.13 -2.50
C ALA A 98 10.96 54.59 -1.44
N LEU A 99 10.26 55.71 -1.66
CA LEU A 99 9.24 56.19 -0.74
C LEU A 99 8.05 55.22 -0.62
N GLN A 100 7.55 54.69 -1.75
CA GLN A 100 6.47 53.70 -1.76
C GLN A 100 6.87 52.43 -0.99
N SER A 101 8.09 51.97 -1.22
CA SER A 101 8.64 50.82 -0.48
C SER A 101 8.72 51.15 1.02
N ALA A 102 9.19 52.34 1.41
CA ALA A 102 9.35 52.73 2.81
C ALA A 102 8.01 52.75 3.55
N TYR A 103 6.95 53.26 2.90
CA TYR A 103 5.59 53.20 3.42
C TYR A 103 5.09 51.77 3.60
N ALA A 104 5.33 50.89 2.63
CA ALA A 104 4.95 49.49 2.71
C ALA A 104 5.66 48.78 3.88
N THR A 105 6.97 48.98 4.04
CA THR A 105 7.75 48.39 5.14
C THR A 105 7.34 48.97 6.50
N SER A 106 7.11 50.28 6.60
CA SER A 106 6.63 50.91 7.84
C SER A 106 5.28 50.33 8.28
N THR A 107 4.34 50.19 7.34
CA THR A 107 3.02 49.59 7.60
C THR A 107 3.15 48.12 8.02
N HIS A 108 3.99 47.35 7.34
CA HIS A 108 4.26 45.96 7.70
C HIS A 108 4.87 45.83 9.10
N LEU A 109 5.83 46.69 9.46
CA LEU A 109 6.44 46.67 10.79
C LEU A 109 5.45 47.08 11.89
N ALA A 110 4.58 48.06 11.63
CA ALA A 110 3.49 48.40 12.55
C ALA A 110 2.56 47.19 12.79
N ASN A 111 2.14 46.51 11.73
CA ASN A 111 1.34 45.28 11.81
C ASN A 111 2.08 44.15 12.53
N ARG A 112 3.40 44.03 12.30
CA ARG A 112 4.24 43.05 12.99
C ARG A 112 4.29 43.31 14.49
N VAL A 113 4.40 44.56 14.92
CA VAL A 113 4.35 44.91 16.34
C VAL A 113 3.00 44.51 16.94
N THR A 114 1.88 44.83 16.29
CA THR A 114 0.56 44.40 16.77
C THR A 114 0.40 42.88 16.80
N ASN A 115 0.94 42.15 15.82
CA ASN A 115 0.89 40.70 15.81
C ASN A 115 1.77 40.09 16.92
N LEU A 116 2.94 40.66 17.17
CA LEU A 116 3.83 40.22 18.25
C LEU A 116 3.26 40.53 19.64
N THR A 117 2.55 41.66 19.81
CA THR A 117 1.89 41.95 21.09
C THR A 117 0.74 40.97 21.34
N LEU A 118 -0.05 40.63 20.31
CA LEU A 118 -1.08 39.59 20.40
C LEU A 118 -0.46 38.21 20.69
N LEU A 119 0.63 37.86 20.00
CA LEU A 119 1.34 36.60 20.21
C LEU A 119 1.94 36.51 21.61
N SER A 120 2.52 37.60 22.12
CA SER A 120 3.02 37.67 23.50
C SER A 120 1.90 37.49 24.53
N SER A 121 0.73 38.07 24.26
CA SER A 121 -0.42 38.05 25.18
C SER A 121 -1.16 36.71 25.18
N PHE A 122 -1.32 36.08 24.01
CA PHE A 122 -2.21 34.92 23.84
C PHE A 122 -1.52 33.67 23.29
N GLY A 123 -0.32 33.79 22.72
CA GLY A 123 0.35 32.71 21.99
C GLY A 123 0.60 31.47 22.84
N ALA A 124 1.11 31.65 24.07
CA ALA A 124 1.36 30.55 24.98
C ALA A 124 0.08 29.76 25.31
N ASN A 125 -1.02 30.46 25.62
CA ASN A 125 -2.29 29.83 25.94
C ASN A 125 -2.90 29.12 24.72
N SER A 126 -2.87 29.77 23.55
CA SER A 126 -3.35 29.16 22.29
C SER A 126 -2.55 27.90 21.95
N TRP A 127 -1.23 27.91 22.18
CA TRP A 127 -0.37 26.74 21.97
C TRP A 127 -0.74 25.59 22.90
N LEU A 128 -0.96 25.86 24.19
CA LEU A 128 -1.38 24.83 25.16
C LEU A 128 -2.73 24.22 24.79
N VAL A 129 -3.69 25.04 24.33
CA VAL A 129 -4.99 24.53 23.83
C VAL A 129 -4.80 23.65 22.60
N GLY A 130 -3.95 24.07 21.65
CA GLY A 130 -3.60 23.27 20.48
C GLY A 130 -2.98 21.92 20.87
N ASN A 131 -2.03 21.93 21.81
CA ASN A 131 -1.42 20.71 22.34
C ASN A 131 -2.47 19.79 22.97
N ALA A 132 -3.36 20.31 23.82
CA ALA A 132 -4.42 19.51 24.45
C ALA A 132 -5.37 18.87 23.40
N GLN A 133 -5.68 19.60 22.33
CA GLN A 133 -6.46 19.05 21.21
C GLN A 133 -5.69 17.92 20.51
N MET A 134 -4.39 18.11 20.23
CA MET A 134 -3.56 17.10 19.60
C MET A 134 -3.39 15.85 20.47
N GLU A 135 -3.25 16.00 21.79
CA GLU A 135 -3.26 14.90 22.74
C GLU A 135 -4.60 14.14 22.71
N GLY A 136 -5.72 14.85 22.59
CA GLY A 136 -7.04 14.25 22.40
C GLY A 136 -7.15 13.41 21.12
N VAL A 137 -6.66 13.94 19.99
CA VAL A 137 -6.61 13.22 18.70
C VAL A 137 -5.70 11.99 18.80
N LEU A 138 -4.51 12.15 19.39
CA LEU A 138 -3.58 11.05 19.59
C LEU A 138 -4.22 9.92 20.42
N GLY A 139 -4.82 10.25 21.56
CA GLY A 139 -5.48 9.26 22.40
C GLY A 139 -6.67 8.58 21.71
N GLN A 140 -7.37 9.26 20.80
CA GLN A 140 -8.39 8.61 19.97
C GLN A 140 -7.78 7.61 19.00
N LEU A 141 -6.75 8.02 18.25
CA LEU A 141 -6.07 7.14 17.29
C LEU A 141 -5.45 5.92 17.96
N GLU A 142 -4.85 6.09 19.15
CA GLU A 142 -4.30 4.98 19.93
C GLU A 142 -5.38 3.97 20.32
N ARG A 143 -6.56 4.43 20.77
CA ARG A 143 -7.71 3.56 21.07
C ARG A 143 -8.22 2.84 19.83
N GLU A 144 -8.32 3.52 18.68
CA GLU A 144 -8.72 2.92 17.42
C GLU A 144 -7.74 1.83 16.97
N VAL A 145 -6.43 2.07 17.09
CA VAL A 145 -5.40 1.08 16.79
C VAL A 145 -5.51 -0.15 17.69
N VAL A 146 -5.74 0.04 18.99
CA VAL A 146 -5.93 -1.09 19.92
C VAL A 146 -7.19 -1.88 19.56
N ALA A 147 -8.32 -1.21 19.33
CA ALA A 147 -9.57 -1.87 18.96
C ALA A 147 -9.44 -2.67 17.65
N LEU A 148 -8.82 -2.08 16.61
CA LEU A 148 -8.58 -2.77 15.34
C LEU A 148 -7.65 -3.97 15.51
N LYS A 149 -6.60 -3.86 16.34
CA LYS A 149 -5.73 -4.99 16.67
C LYS A 149 -6.52 -6.11 17.33
N GLU A 150 -7.37 -5.80 18.31
CA GLU A 150 -8.22 -6.81 18.95
C GLU A 150 -9.16 -7.49 17.96
N GLU A 151 -9.79 -6.73 17.06
CA GLU A 151 -10.67 -7.27 16.02
C GLU A 151 -9.92 -8.21 15.06
N THR A 152 -8.72 -7.80 14.61
CA THR A 152 -7.87 -8.65 13.76
C THR A 152 -7.42 -9.91 14.49
N GLU A 153 -7.09 -9.83 15.77
CA GLU A 153 -6.71 -10.97 16.60
C GLU A 153 -7.87 -11.94 16.83
N VAL A 154 -9.09 -11.44 17.06
CA VAL A 154 -10.30 -12.28 17.14
C VAL A 154 -10.51 -13.02 15.83
N THR A 155 -10.44 -12.31 14.69
CA THR A 155 -10.60 -12.91 13.35
C THR A 155 -9.53 -13.97 13.09
N ASN A 156 -8.27 -13.68 13.42
CA ASN A 156 -7.15 -14.62 13.26
C ASN A 156 -7.30 -15.85 14.16
N ARG A 157 -7.73 -15.67 15.42
CA ARG A 157 -8.02 -16.78 16.34
C ARG A 157 -9.14 -17.66 15.83
N GLU A 158 -10.23 -17.09 15.33
CA GLU A 158 -11.32 -17.84 14.73
C GLU A 158 -10.88 -18.61 13.48
N ARG A 159 -10.12 -17.96 12.58
CA ARG A 159 -9.55 -18.59 11.39
C ARG A 159 -8.66 -19.76 11.80
N LYS A 160 -7.72 -19.56 12.72
CA LYS A 160 -6.83 -20.62 13.21
C LYS A 160 -7.61 -21.80 13.78
N ARG A 161 -8.63 -21.54 14.62
CA ARG A 161 -9.46 -22.60 15.20
C ARG A 161 -10.12 -23.46 14.12
N ARG A 162 -10.76 -22.83 13.12
CA ARG A 162 -11.44 -23.54 12.02
C ARG A 162 -10.46 -24.40 11.21
N GLN A 163 -9.27 -23.90 10.92
CA GLN A 163 -8.27 -24.64 10.14
C GLN A 163 -7.71 -25.84 10.93
N VAL A 164 -7.40 -25.64 12.21
CA VAL A 164 -6.88 -26.72 13.08
C VAL A 164 -7.94 -27.81 13.32
N GLU A 165 -9.21 -27.44 13.46
CA GLU A 165 -10.31 -28.40 13.62
C GLU A 165 -10.44 -29.36 12.42
N VAL A 166 -10.25 -28.84 11.20
CA VAL A 166 -10.33 -29.64 9.96
C VAL A 166 -9.03 -30.41 9.67
N GLN A 167 -7.91 -30.02 10.28
CA GLN A 167 -6.60 -30.62 10.04
C GLN A 167 -6.57 -32.13 10.26
N GLU A 168 -7.09 -32.60 11.40
CA GLU A 168 -7.07 -34.03 11.74
C GLU A 168 -7.86 -34.86 10.73
N GLU A 169 -9.01 -34.34 10.27
CA GLU A 169 -9.82 -34.99 9.26
C GLU A 169 -9.10 -35.05 7.92
N MET A 170 -8.46 -33.95 7.49
CA MET A 170 -7.67 -33.92 6.27
C MET A 170 -6.53 -34.94 6.29
N GLU A 171 -5.77 -34.99 7.39
CA GLU A 171 -4.67 -35.96 7.51
C GLU A 171 -5.19 -37.40 7.54
N ARG A 172 -6.34 -37.65 8.16
CA ARG A 172 -6.99 -38.97 8.15
C ARG A 172 -7.45 -39.35 6.75
N LEU A 173 -8.01 -38.41 5.99
CA LEU A 173 -8.39 -38.61 4.59
C LEU A 173 -7.16 -38.94 3.74
N GLU A 174 -6.08 -38.18 3.90
CA GLU A 174 -4.82 -38.40 3.18
C GLU A 174 -4.22 -39.78 3.48
N ARG A 175 -4.15 -40.17 4.76
CA ARG A 175 -3.67 -41.51 5.16
C ARG A 175 -4.52 -42.63 4.55
N ARG A 176 -5.84 -42.56 4.68
CA ARG A 176 -6.75 -43.57 4.11
C ARG A 176 -6.62 -43.65 2.59
N TRP A 177 -6.43 -42.53 1.92
CA TRP A 177 -6.20 -42.51 0.47
C TRP A 177 -4.87 -43.20 0.12
N LYS A 178 -3.77 -42.87 0.80
CA LYS A 178 -2.47 -43.54 0.58
C LYS A 178 -2.55 -45.05 0.81
N ASP A 179 -3.19 -45.47 1.90
CA ASP A 179 -3.39 -46.89 2.21
C ASP A 179 -4.25 -47.60 1.17
N GLY A 180 -5.30 -46.92 0.68
CA GLY A 180 -6.17 -47.44 -0.37
C GLY A 180 -5.41 -47.66 -1.69
N VAL A 181 -4.64 -46.67 -2.12
CA VAL A 181 -3.79 -46.77 -3.33
C VAL A 181 -2.72 -47.84 -3.14
N GLY A 182 -2.07 -47.90 -1.97
CA GLY A 182 -1.08 -48.92 -1.65
C GLY A 182 -1.65 -50.33 -1.75
N LYS A 183 -2.83 -50.58 -1.17
CA LYS A 183 -3.52 -51.88 -1.26
C LYS A 183 -3.88 -52.28 -2.69
N VAL A 184 -4.33 -51.34 -3.52
CA VAL A 184 -4.62 -51.64 -4.94
C VAL A 184 -3.35 -52.08 -5.65
N LEU A 185 -2.23 -51.37 -5.46
CA LEU A 185 -0.95 -51.74 -6.04
C LEU A 185 -0.44 -53.10 -5.54
N GLU A 186 -0.58 -53.38 -4.24
CA GLU A 186 -0.22 -54.68 -3.65
C GLU A 186 -1.03 -55.83 -4.28
N ILE A 187 -2.34 -55.62 -4.48
CA ILE A 187 -3.21 -56.61 -5.12
C ILE A 187 -2.83 -56.82 -6.58
N GLU A 188 -2.52 -55.75 -7.33
CA GLU A 188 -2.09 -55.84 -8.72
C GLU A 188 -0.77 -56.61 -8.86
N VAL A 189 0.21 -56.32 -8.00
CA VAL A 189 1.49 -57.04 -7.97
C VAL A 189 1.31 -58.50 -7.59
N ALA A 190 0.50 -58.80 -6.57
CA ALA A 190 0.21 -60.18 -6.17
C ALA A 190 -0.51 -60.95 -7.29
N SER A 191 -1.44 -60.31 -7.99
CA SER A 191 -2.17 -60.90 -9.11
C SER A 191 -1.25 -61.20 -10.29
N ASP A 192 -0.31 -60.29 -10.63
CA ASP A 192 0.69 -60.53 -11.67
C ASP A 192 1.66 -61.66 -11.29
N MET A 193 2.10 -61.73 -10.02
CA MET A 193 2.93 -62.83 -9.53
C MET A 193 2.24 -64.19 -9.68
N VAL A 194 0.98 -64.31 -9.24
CA VAL A 194 0.18 -65.54 -9.39
C VAL A 194 -0.03 -65.86 -10.87
N PHE A 195 -0.26 -64.86 -11.72
CA PHE A 195 -0.39 -65.08 -13.16
C PHE A 195 0.90 -65.62 -13.80
N ARG A 196 2.06 -65.10 -13.41
CA ARG A 196 3.36 -65.61 -13.87
C ARG A 196 3.63 -67.04 -13.38
N GLU A 197 3.28 -67.34 -12.13
CA GLU A 197 3.42 -68.68 -11.57
C GLU A 197 2.54 -69.69 -12.30
N THR A 198 1.26 -69.37 -12.52
CA THR A 198 0.34 -70.24 -13.28
C THR A 198 0.80 -70.44 -14.73
N LEU A 199 1.34 -69.41 -15.38
CA LEU A 199 1.96 -69.54 -16.70
C LEU A 199 3.19 -70.46 -16.68
N ALA A 200 4.03 -70.38 -15.64
CA ALA A 200 5.19 -71.26 -15.49
C ALA A 200 4.77 -72.72 -15.25
N MET A 201 3.77 -72.97 -14.40
CA MET A 201 3.21 -74.31 -14.18
C MET A 201 2.62 -74.90 -15.47
N ARG A 202 1.87 -74.11 -16.24
CA ARG A 202 1.34 -74.53 -17.56
C ARG A 202 2.44 -74.87 -18.56
N ARG A 203 3.56 -74.13 -18.56
CA ARG A 203 4.74 -74.43 -19.41
C ARG A 203 5.48 -75.69 -18.96
N ALA A 204 5.47 -76.00 -17.65
CA ALA A 204 6.09 -77.19 -17.09
C ALA A 204 5.24 -78.47 -17.27
N GLY A 205 4.05 -78.39 -17.88
CA GLY A 205 3.21 -79.56 -18.19
C GLY A 205 2.52 -80.20 -16.97
N GLN A 206 2.50 -79.51 -15.82
CA GLN A 206 1.73 -79.92 -14.65
C GLN A 206 0.39 -79.18 -14.67
N SER A 207 -0.68 -79.91 -14.99
CA SER A 207 -2.07 -79.46 -14.87
C SER A 207 -2.63 -79.81 -13.50
#